data_AF-A0A2H0HW90-F1
#
_entry.id   AF-A0A2H0HW90-F1
#
_cell.length_a   1.000
_cell.length_b   1.000
_cell.length_c   1.000
_cell.angle_alpha   90.00
_cell.angle_beta   90.00
_cell.angle_gamma   90.00
#
_symmetry.space_group_name_H-M   'P 1'
#
loop_
_entity.id
_entity.type
_entity.pdbx_description
1 polymer ?
#
loop_
_entity_poly.entity_id
_entity_poly.type
_entity_poly.pdbx_seq_one_letter_code
_entity_poly.pdbx_strand_id
1 'polypeptide(L)' 'MQGSVIGYVGASGLASGPHLHYEFRVAGVHRDPLKVTLPKPEPLPRVEMARFTAQVMPMRTQLALLQARRFAAR' A
#
# COMPACT_ATOMS: atom_id res chain seq x y z
N MET A 1 3.31 2.16 -2.05
CA MET A 1 2.66 3.43 -1.65
C MET A 1 1.40 3.57 -2.46
N GLN A 2 0.41 4.31 -1.97
CA GLN A 2 -0.70 4.72 -2.81
C GLN A 2 -0.16 5.67 -3.91
N GLY A 3 -0.66 5.54 -5.14
CA GLY A 3 -0.25 6.39 -6.27
C GLY A 3 0.99 5.92 -7.03
N SER A 4 1.58 4.78 -6.69
CA SER A 4 2.64 4.16 -7.52
C SER A 4 2.05 3.64 -8.83
N VAL A 5 2.76 3.85 -9.95
CA VAL A 5 2.38 3.29 -11.26
C VAL A 5 2.61 1.78 -11.23
N ILE A 6 1.58 1.02 -11.59
CA ILE A 6 1.61 -0.46 -11.62
C ILE A 6 1.29 -1.05 -13.00
N GLY A 7 1.04 -0.21 -14.00
CA GLY A 7 0.73 -0.64 -15.36
C GLY A 7 0.14 0.49 -16.21
N TYR A 8 -0.14 0.16 -17.47
CA TYR A 8 -0.72 1.06 -18.46
C TYR A 8 -2.02 0.46 -19.02
N VAL A 9 -2.94 1.32 -19.46
CA VAL A 9 -4.22 0.91 -20.05
C VAL A 9 -3.99 0.15 -21.37
N GLY A 10 -4.81 -0.86 -21.62
CA GLY A 10 -4.78 -1.65 -22.84
C GLY A 10 -6.13 -2.31 -23.12
N ALA A 11 -6.14 -3.32 -23.99
CA ALA A 11 -7.34 -4.05 -24.40
C ALA A 11 -7.09 -5.58 -24.45
N SER A 12 -6.22 -6.11 -23.59
CA SER A 12 -5.97 -7.55 -23.50
C SER A 12 -7.16 -8.31 -22.91
N GLY A 13 -7.46 -9.51 -23.40
CA GLY A 13 -8.55 -10.35 -22.92
C GLY A 13 -9.90 -10.04 -23.61
N LEU A 14 -11.01 -10.24 -22.91
CA LEU A 14 -12.34 -9.90 -23.41
C LEU A 14 -12.59 -8.40 -23.22
N ALA A 15 -12.29 -7.60 -24.24
CA ALA A 15 -12.47 -6.15 -24.23
C ALA A 15 -12.95 -5.65 -25.60
N SER A 16 -13.87 -4.68 -25.62
CA SER A 16 -14.32 -4.01 -26.84
C SER A 16 -13.42 -2.86 -27.29
N GLY A 17 -12.53 -2.38 -26.42
CA GLY A 17 -11.57 -1.30 -26.67
C GLY A 17 -10.72 -0.98 -25.43
N PRO A 18 -9.76 -0.04 -25.53
CA PRO A 18 -8.83 0.26 -24.44
C PRO A 18 -9.52 0.89 -23.23
N HIS A 19 -9.50 0.20 -22.09
CA HIS A 19 -10.03 0.71 -20.82
C HIS A 19 -9.40 -0.02 -19.63
N LEU A 20 -9.56 0.53 -18.42
CA LEU A 20 -9.17 -0.13 -17.17
C LEU A 20 -10.40 -0.74 -16.50
N HIS A 21 -10.42 -2.06 -16.37
CA HIS A 21 -11.38 -2.74 -15.50
C HIS A 21 -10.87 -2.72 -14.06
N TYR A 22 -11.46 -1.88 -13.22
CA TYR A 22 -11.05 -1.71 -11.82
C TYR A 22 -12.05 -2.36 -10.88
N GLU A 23 -11.58 -3.30 -10.07
CA GLU A 23 -12.39 -4.00 -9.08
C GLU A 23 -11.90 -3.76 -7.65
N PHE A 24 -12.85 -3.61 -6.73
CA PHE A 24 -12.56 -3.49 -5.31
C PHE A 24 -13.21 -4.64 -4.54
N ARG A 25 -12.42 -5.35 -3.74
CA ARG A 25 -12.87 -6.52 -2.97
C ARG A 25 -12.52 -6.35 -1.49
N VAL A 26 -13.50 -6.57 -0.61
CA VAL A 26 -13.30 -6.59 0.85
C VAL A 26 -13.63 -8.01 1.33
N ALA A 27 -12.63 -8.67 1.93
CA ALA A 27 -12.74 -10.08 2.32
C ALA A 27 -13.24 -10.99 1.17
N GLY A 28 -12.73 -10.76 -0.04
CA GLY A 28 -13.09 -11.53 -1.25
C GLY A 28 -14.40 -11.12 -1.94
N VAL A 29 -15.22 -10.26 -1.32
CA VAL A 29 -16.52 -9.85 -1.87
C VAL A 29 -16.38 -8.53 -2.64
N HIS A 30 -16.91 -8.49 -3.88
CA HIS A 30 -16.93 -7.27 -4.70
C HIS A 30 -17.74 -6.18 -4.01
N ARG A 31 -17.21 -4.95 -4.03
CA ARG A 31 -17.88 -3.76 -3.53
C ARG A 31 -17.82 -2.68 -4.59
N ASP A 32 -18.84 -1.83 -4.62
CA ASP A 32 -18.88 -0.64 -5.46
C ASP A 32 -17.74 0.31 -5.04
N PRO A 33 -16.68 0.48 -5.85
CA PRO A 33 -15.51 1.25 -5.45
C PRO A 33 -15.82 2.72 -5.20
N LEU A 34 -16.90 3.25 -5.76
CA LEU A 34 -17.32 4.64 -5.60
C LEU A 34 -18.10 4.89 -4.30
N LYS A 35 -18.59 3.83 -3.66
CA LYS A 35 -19.37 3.89 -2.42
C LYS A 35 -18.60 3.43 -1.19
N VAL A 36 -17.43 2.83 -1.37
CA VAL A 36 -16.58 2.47 -0.24
C VAL A 36 -15.88 3.72 0.25
N THR A 37 -16.22 4.17 1.46
CA THR A 37 -15.42 5.16 2.19
C THR A 37 -14.11 4.51 2.56
N LEU A 38 -13.06 4.79 1.78
CA LEU A 38 -11.71 4.51 2.22
C LEU A 38 -11.41 5.42 3.41
N PRO A 39 -10.83 4.89 4.52
CA PRO A 39 -10.35 5.76 5.57
C PRO A 39 -9.38 6.74 4.92
N LYS A 40 -9.69 8.04 5.01
CA LYS A 40 -8.74 9.06 4.59
C LYS A 40 -7.48 8.85 5.43
N PRO A 41 -6.29 8.93 4.83
CA PRO A 41 -5.07 8.92 5.62
C PRO A 41 -5.10 10.16 6.51
N GLU A 42 -5.49 9.99 7.77
CA GLU A 42 -5.33 11.01 8.79
C GLU A 42 -3.87 10.95 9.26
N PRO A 43 -3.08 12.01 9.00
CA PRO A 43 -1.72 12.04 9.50
C PRO A 43 -1.74 12.02 11.03
N LEU A 44 -0.82 11.27 11.62
CA LEU A 44 -0.66 11.22 13.07
C LEU A 44 -0.43 12.66 13.60
N PRO A 45 -1.14 13.10 14.65
CA PRO A 45 -0.95 14.43 15.23
C PRO A 45 0.53 14.70 15.54
N ARG A 46 0.99 15.94 15.34
CA ARG A 46 2.41 16.31 15.51
C ARG A 46 2.97 15.93 16.89
N VAL A 47 2.14 16.05 17.93
CA VAL A 47 2.48 15.69 19.31
C VAL A 47 2.73 14.19 19.45
N GLU A 48 1.94 13.36 18.76
CA GLU A 48 2.06 11.91 18.77
C GLU A 48 3.21 11.41 17.89
N MET A 49 3.59 12.18 16.86
CA MET A 49 4.70 11.85 15.97
C MET A 49 6.04 11.68 16.71
N ALA A 50 6.31 12.50 17.72
CA ALA A 50 7.53 12.38 18.52
C ALA A 50 7.56 11.04 19.29
N ARG A 51 6.44 10.67 19.92
CA ARG A 51 6.29 9.39 20.64
C ARG A 51 6.38 8.20 19.68
N PHE A 52 5.68 8.27 18.56
CA PHE A 52 5.72 7.24 17.51
C PHE A 52 7.16 7.02 17.01
N THR A 53 7.87 8.10 16.71
CA THR A 53 9.26 8.02 16.24
C THR A 53 10.15 7.36 17.28
N ALA A 54 10.05 7.77 18.56
CA ALA A 54 10.83 7.17 19.64
C ALA A 54 10.58 5.66 19.80
N GLN A 55 9.34 5.19 19.61
CA GLN A 55 8.97 3.77 19.72
C GLN A 55 9.40 2.94 18.50
N VAL A 56 9.31 3.52 17.30
CA VAL A 56 9.52 2.80 16.04
C VAL A 56 10.99 2.73 15.64
N MET A 57 11.81 3.72 16.03
CA MET A 57 13.23 3.79 15.66
C MET A 57 14.02 2.51 16.03
N PRO A 58 13.93 1.95 17.25
CA PRO A 58 14.62 0.70 17.59
C PRO A 58 14.17 -0.48 16.71
N MET A 59 12.87 -0.60 16.46
CA MET A 59 12.29 -1.68 15.64
C MET A 59 12.75 -1.57 14.18
N ARG A 60 12.81 -0.35 13.65
CA ARG A 60 13.35 -0.08 12.31
C ARG A 60 14.82 -0.50 12.20
N THR A 61 15.64 -0.18 13.19
CA THR A 61 17.04 -0.61 13.22
C THR A 61 17.16 -2.13 13.26
N GLN A 62 16.35 -2.82 14.07
CA GLN A 62 16.34 -4.27 14.12
C GLN A 62 15.95 -4.90 12.77
N LEU A 63 14.91 -4.37 12.12
CA LEU A 63 14.50 -4.81 10.78
C LEU A 63 15.60 -4.59 9.74
N ALA A 64 16.29 -3.45 9.78
CA ALA A 64 17.39 -3.15 8.86
C ALA A 64 18.57 -4.14 9.02
N LEU A 65 18.94 -4.47 10.26
CA LEU A 65 19.99 -5.46 10.53
C LEU A 65 19.61 -6.86 10.04
N LEU A 66 18.35 -7.27 10.22
CA LEU A 66 17.86 -8.56 9.72
C LEU A 66 17.83 -8.64 8.19
N GLN A 67 17.42 -7.55 7.53
CA GLN A 67 17.45 -7.46 6.07
C GLN A 67 18.89 -7.53 5.56
N ALA A 68 19.82 -6.75 6.12
CA ALA A 68 21.23 -6.79 5.75
C ALA A 68 21.83 -8.20 5.89
N ARG A 69 21.51 -8.92 6.97
CA ARG A 69 21.92 -10.32 7.16
C ARG A 69 21.35 -11.26 6.09
N ARG A 70 20.09 -11.11 5.69
CA ARG A 70 19.50 -11.92 4.59
C ARG A 70 20.16 -11.67 3.25
N PHE A 71 20.61 -10.44 3.00
CA PHE A 71 21.30 -10.10 1.76
C PHE A 71 22.77 -10.53 1.76
N ALA A 72 23.45 -10.54 2.91
CA ALA A 72 24.82 -11.03 3.05
C ALA A 72 24.94 -12.56 3.09
N ALA A 73 23.84 -13.28 3.31
CA ALA A 73 23.77 -14.75 3.31
C ALA A 73 23.38 -15.35 1.94
N ARG A 74 23.37 -14.54 0.88
CA ARG A 74 23.20 -14.94 -0.52
C ARG A 74 24.47 -14.62 -1.29
#